data_AF-A0A7C2W8J0-F1
#
_entry.id   AF-A0A7C2W8J0-F1
#
_cell.length_a   1.000
_cell.length_b   1.000
_cell.length_c   1.000
_cell.angle_alpha   90.00
_cell.angle_beta   90.00
_cell.angle_gamma   90.00
#
_symmetry.space_group_name_H-M   'P 1'
#
loop_
_entity.id
_entity.type
_entity.pdbx_description
1 polymer ?
#
loop_
_entity_poly.entity_id
_entity_poly.type
_entity_poly.pdbx_seq_one_letter_code
_entity_poly.pdbx_strand_id
1 'polypeptide(L)'
;IQAQATYHRFLREAGRDPDRVPRPLTRDVVIAETEARARELAERHLMVNYRDEYGKDWQHPLIGQAGVAADRLEAVLFLHPLLSQDPRLRRPQMPNLIGVLWETTVSLADLILSGLLDRYPRVKLLVAHGGGFLPYQIGRLDQGYQVWPAVRSALDSPPSACLRRLWFDSVVWTRQSLQLLLDLVGPERVAPGSDYPFDLSVWPPIGEGARGAETLLGRAP
;
A
#
# COMPACT_ATOMS: atom_id res chain seq x y z
N ILE A 1 -18.54 12.13 7.35
CA ILE A 1 -19.27 12.32 8.64
C ILE A 1 -19.60 10.98 9.31
N GLN A 2 -20.22 10.01 8.62
CA GLN A 2 -20.55 8.69 9.21
C GLN A 2 -19.33 7.83 9.60
N ALA A 3 -18.26 7.85 8.80
CA ALA A 3 -17.03 7.08 9.06
C ALA A 3 -16.30 7.52 10.35
N GLN A 4 -16.32 8.82 10.67
CA GLN A 4 -15.72 9.35 11.88
C GLN A 4 -16.45 8.86 13.14
N ALA A 5 -17.79 8.83 13.10
CA ALA A 5 -18.60 8.31 14.20
C ALA A 5 -18.32 6.82 14.43
N THR A 6 -18.17 6.04 13.35
CA THR A 6 -17.81 4.62 13.42
C THR A 6 -16.41 4.40 13.99
N TYR A 7 -15.41 5.19 13.56
CA TYR A 7 -14.04 5.12 14.08
C TYR A 7 -13.97 5.49 15.57
N HIS A 8 -14.65 6.57 15.98
CA HIS A 8 -14.72 6.98 17.39
C HIS A 8 -15.41 5.92 18.25
N ARG A 9 -16.44 5.23 17.70
CA ARG A 9 -17.09 4.11 18.40
C ARG A 9 -16.12 2.96 18.65
N PHE A 10 -15.36 2.53 17.64
CA PHE A 10 -14.38 1.45 17.80
C PHE A 10 -13.24 1.81 18.76
N LEU A 11 -12.77 3.07 18.78
CA LEU A 11 -11.79 3.52 19.76
C LEU A 11 -12.32 3.38 21.20
N ARG A 12 -13.59 3.78 21.43
CA ARG A 12 -14.22 3.63 22.74
C ARG A 12 -14.39 2.16 23.14
N GLU A 13 -14.80 1.30 22.22
CA GLU A 13 -14.91 -0.15 22.46
C GLU A 13 -13.55 -0.79 22.82
N ALA A 14 -12.45 -0.26 22.27
CA ALA A 14 -11.08 -0.66 22.60
C ALA A 14 -10.49 0.06 23.83
N GLY A 15 -11.29 0.84 24.58
CA GLY A 15 -10.86 1.53 25.79
C GLY A 15 -9.96 2.76 25.56
N ARG A 16 -9.99 3.35 24.35
CA ARG A 16 -9.19 4.53 23.98
C ARG A 16 -10.06 5.77 23.81
N ASP A 17 -9.55 6.92 24.24
CA ASP A 17 -10.25 8.22 24.14
C ASP A 17 -10.09 8.83 22.74
N PRO A 18 -11.17 8.97 21.94
CA PRO A 18 -11.11 9.52 20.59
C PRO A 18 -10.60 10.96 20.52
N ASP A 19 -10.71 11.73 21.60
CA ASP A 19 -10.26 13.12 21.64
C ASP A 19 -8.76 13.24 21.97
N ARG A 20 -8.13 12.14 22.43
CA ARG A 20 -6.69 12.03 22.70
C ARG A 20 -5.91 11.28 21.61
N VAL A 21 -6.59 10.44 20.83
CA VAL A 21 -6.00 9.74 19.68
C VAL A 21 -6.01 10.67 18.46
N PRO A 22 -4.89 10.82 17.72
CA PRO A 22 -4.86 11.64 16.50
C PRO A 22 -5.96 11.20 15.52
N ARG A 23 -6.68 12.17 14.96
CA ARG A 23 -7.63 11.92 13.86
C ARG A 23 -6.85 11.26 12.71
N PRO A 24 -7.43 10.29 11.98
CA PRO A 24 -6.75 9.74 10.83
C PRO A 24 -6.79 10.81 9.72
N LEU A 25 -5.71 11.57 9.61
CA LEU A 25 -5.29 12.11 8.33
C LEU A 25 -4.72 10.91 7.58
N THR A 26 -5.27 10.66 6.40
CA THR A 26 -4.88 9.61 5.44
C THR A 26 -3.45 9.03 5.58
N ARG A 27 -3.41 7.68 5.60
CA ARG A 27 -2.61 6.79 4.72
C ARG A 27 -1.14 6.41 4.95
N ASP A 28 -0.43 6.64 6.05
CA ASP A 28 0.77 5.79 6.30
C ASP A 28 1.04 5.47 7.77
N VAL A 29 1.67 4.33 8.02
CA VAL A 29 1.94 3.83 9.37
C VAL A 29 3.34 4.17 9.80
N VAL A 30 3.41 4.77 10.98
CA VAL A 30 4.66 5.11 11.66
C VAL A 30 4.87 4.20 12.84
N ILE A 31 6.06 3.63 12.89
CA ILE A 31 6.52 2.83 14.01
C ILE A 31 7.60 3.62 14.72
N ALA A 32 7.38 3.83 16.00
CA ALA A 32 8.32 4.46 16.89
C ALA A 32 8.26 3.83 18.27
N GLU A 33 9.29 4.10 19.07
CA GLU A 33 9.42 3.57 20.43
C GLU A 33 8.33 4.07 21.38
N THR A 34 7.67 5.18 21.04
CA THR A 34 6.54 5.75 21.78
C THR A 34 5.52 6.39 20.83
N GLU A 35 4.26 6.49 21.27
CA GLU A 35 3.16 7.09 20.48
C GLU A 35 3.42 8.56 20.11
N ALA A 36 4.04 9.34 21.01
CA ALA A 36 4.41 10.73 20.72
C ALA A 36 5.47 10.82 19.61
N ARG A 37 6.43 9.90 19.59
CA ARG A 37 7.46 9.82 18.55
C ARG A 37 6.89 9.35 17.22
N ALA A 38 5.89 8.47 17.24
CA ALA A 38 5.19 8.04 16.02
C ALA A 38 4.41 9.20 15.38
N ARG A 39 3.82 10.10 16.20
CA ARG A 39 3.09 11.28 15.73
C ARG A 39 4.01 12.34 15.12
N GLU A 40 5.15 12.59 15.75
CA GLU A 40 6.18 13.50 15.22
C GLU A 40 6.78 12.97 13.91
N LEU A 41 7.08 11.67 13.83
CA LEU A 41 7.62 11.04 12.63
C LEU A 41 6.58 10.94 11.51
N ALA A 42 5.29 10.83 11.83
CA ALA A 42 4.22 10.96 10.86
C ALA A 42 4.16 12.39 10.29
N GLU A 43 4.15 13.40 11.15
CA GLU A 43 4.13 14.80 10.72
C GLU A 43 5.39 15.20 9.92
N ARG A 44 6.51 14.51 10.15
CA ARG A 44 7.80 14.75 9.49
C ARG A 44 8.02 13.96 8.19
N HIS A 45 7.50 12.73 8.08
CA HIS A 45 7.89 11.78 7.01
C HIS A 45 6.73 11.17 6.24
N LEU A 46 5.49 11.35 6.67
CA LEU A 46 4.36 10.63 6.10
C LEU A 46 3.82 11.20 4.80
N MET A 47 4.42 12.25 4.23
CA MET A 47 3.86 12.86 3.02
C MET A 47 4.89 13.63 2.19
N VAL A 48 6.14 13.19 2.18
CA VAL A 48 7.15 13.72 1.27
C VAL A 48 8.11 12.58 0.92
N ASN A 49 8.47 12.47 -0.36
CA ASN A 49 9.61 11.69 -0.89
C ASN A 49 9.37 10.26 -1.35
N TYR A 50 8.64 10.10 -2.47
CA TYR A 50 9.03 9.05 -3.43
C TYR A 50 9.81 9.62 -4.63
N ARG A 51 10.18 10.92 -4.63
CA ARG A 51 10.90 11.53 -5.77
C ARG A 51 12.10 12.42 -5.44
N ASP A 52 12.14 13.16 -4.34
CA ASP A 52 13.31 14.02 -4.05
C ASP A 52 14.53 13.24 -3.54
N GLU A 53 14.36 11.96 -3.17
CA GLU A 53 15.39 11.13 -2.52
C GLU A 53 16.14 10.17 -3.45
N TYR A 54 15.82 10.12 -4.75
CA TYR A 54 16.75 9.54 -5.74
C TYR A 54 17.97 10.47 -6.00
N GLY A 55 18.06 11.59 -5.25
CA GLY A 55 19.27 12.37 -5.00
C GLY A 55 20.19 11.75 -3.93
N LYS A 56 20.84 10.66 -4.31
CA LYS A 56 22.12 10.11 -3.80
C LYS A 56 22.30 9.59 -2.36
N ASP A 57 21.51 9.90 -1.33
CA ASP A 57 21.91 9.50 0.05
C ASP A 57 20.78 9.09 1.04
N TRP A 58 19.57 8.75 0.59
CA TRP A 58 18.49 8.34 1.50
C TRP A 58 18.47 6.83 1.84
N GLN A 59 18.18 6.48 3.09
CA GLN A 59 18.00 5.10 3.56
C GLN A 59 16.55 4.87 4.03
N HIS A 60 15.83 4.01 3.33
CA HIS A 60 14.41 3.69 3.60
C HIS A 60 14.24 3.11 5.01
N PRO A 61 13.17 3.39 5.76
CA PRO A 61 12.97 2.79 7.10
C PRO A 61 12.84 1.25 7.07
N LEU A 62 12.50 0.66 5.92
CA LEU A 62 12.65 -0.78 5.65
C LEU A 62 14.08 -1.22 5.25
N ILE A 63 14.90 -0.30 4.75
CA ILE A 63 16.26 -0.49 4.22
C ILE A 63 17.25 0.31 5.07
N GLY A 64 17.79 -0.29 6.12
CA GLY A 64 19.05 0.21 6.69
C GLY A 64 19.24 -0.01 8.18
N GLN A 65 18.19 -0.03 8.99
CA GLN A 65 18.30 -0.30 10.44
C GLN A 65 16.95 -0.57 11.17
N ALA A 66 15.79 -0.26 10.57
CA ALA A 66 14.47 -0.31 11.23
C ALA A 66 13.48 -1.38 10.72
N GLY A 67 13.82 -2.18 9.71
CA GLY A 67 12.93 -3.23 9.15
C GLY A 67 12.51 -4.31 10.15
N VAL A 68 13.24 -4.45 11.25
CA VAL A 68 12.92 -5.39 12.34
C VAL A 68 11.67 -4.98 13.12
N ALA A 69 11.36 -3.69 13.25
CA ALA A 69 10.22 -3.24 14.06
C ALA A 69 8.88 -3.45 13.33
N ALA A 70 8.80 -3.12 12.03
CA ALA A 70 7.58 -3.33 11.23
C ALA A 70 7.22 -4.80 11.08
N ASP A 71 8.20 -5.64 10.81
CA ASP A 71 8.02 -7.07 10.70
C ASP A 71 7.66 -7.72 12.05
N ARG A 72 8.22 -7.25 13.17
CA ARG A 72 7.87 -7.75 14.53
C ARG A 72 6.49 -7.31 15.00
N LEU A 73 6.04 -6.13 14.61
CA LEU A 73 4.76 -5.56 15.04
C LEU A 73 3.60 -5.90 14.10
N GLU A 74 3.85 -6.67 13.04
CA GLU A 74 2.88 -6.97 11.98
C GLU A 74 2.18 -5.70 11.47
N ALA A 75 2.94 -4.61 11.36
CA ALA A 75 2.40 -3.32 11.05
C ALA A 75 1.79 -3.30 9.64
N VAL A 76 0.64 -2.64 9.52
CA VAL A 76 0.00 -2.37 8.24
C VAL A 76 0.66 -1.16 7.60
N LEU A 77 1.50 -1.34 6.60
CA LEU A 77 2.02 -0.25 5.79
C LEU A 77 1.08 0.01 4.63
N PHE A 78 0.90 1.26 4.25
CA PHE A 78 0.08 1.59 3.11
C PHE A 78 0.89 2.30 2.03
N LEU A 79 1.02 1.69 0.85
CA LEU A 79 1.75 2.24 -0.28
C LEU A 79 0.83 3.16 -1.08
N HIS A 80 0.96 4.47 -0.87
CA HIS A 80 0.24 5.49 -1.63
C HIS A 80 1.17 6.26 -2.57
N PRO A 81 0.78 6.47 -3.83
CA PRO A 81 1.54 7.32 -4.75
C PRO A 81 1.32 8.82 -4.47
N LEU A 82 2.25 9.63 -4.96
CA LEU A 82 2.03 11.05 -5.23
C LEU A 82 1.92 11.28 -6.74
N LEU A 83 1.70 12.53 -7.15
CA LEU A 83 1.69 12.89 -8.56
C LEU A 83 3.04 12.60 -9.21
N SER A 84 3.01 11.85 -10.30
CA SER A 84 4.18 11.67 -11.13
C SER A 84 4.59 12.99 -11.78
N GLN A 85 5.85 13.36 -11.62
CA GLN A 85 6.50 14.49 -12.28
C GLN A 85 7.12 14.11 -13.65
N ASP A 86 6.69 12.99 -14.25
CA ASP A 86 7.20 12.61 -15.58
C ASP A 86 6.77 13.66 -16.62
N PRO A 87 7.71 14.29 -17.34
CA PRO A 87 7.38 15.36 -18.29
C PRO A 87 6.50 14.90 -19.45
N ARG A 88 6.41 13.58 -19.70
CA ARG A 88 5.49 12.99 -20.70
C ARG A 88 4.03 13.08 -20.27
N LEU A 89 3.74 13.24 -18.97
CA LEU A 89 2.39 13.33 -18.40
C LEU A 89 1.86 14.78 -18.36
N ARG A 90 2.29 15.63 -19.30
CA ARG A 90 1.91 17.07 -19.36
C ARG A 90 0.49 17.34 -19.88
N ARG A 91 -0.25 16.32 -20.32
CA ARG A 91 -1.65 16.49 -20.75
C ARG A 91 -2.54 16.77 -19.54
N PRO A 92 -3.66 17.51 -19.71
CA PRO A 92 -4.57 17.81 -18.60
C PRO A 92 -4.93 16.54 -17.81
N GLN A 93 -4.72 16.59 -16.49
CA GLN A 93 -5.00 15.52 -15.54
C GLN A 93 -4.27 14.19 -15.76
N MET A 94 -3.36 14.08 -16.74
CA MET A 94 -2.58 12.86 -16.97
C MET A 94 -1.75 12.40 -15.74
N PRO A 95 -1.22 13.30 -14.89
CA PRO A 95 -0.57 12.89 -13.64
C PRO A 95 -1.52 12.15 -12.69
N ASN A 96 -2.81 12.51 -12.66
CA ASN A 96 -3.82 11.80 -11.88
C ASN A 96 -4.30 10.52 -12.59
N LEU A 97 -4.59 10.61 -13.89
CA LEU A 97 -5.19 9.51 -14.67
C LEU A 97 -4.23 8.34 -14.90
N ILE A 98 -2.94 8.61 -15.07
CA ILE A 98 -1.91 7.59 -15.35
C ILE A 98 -0.75 7.69 -14.37
N GLY A 99 -0.34 8.89 -13.99
CA GLY A 99 0.84 9.09 -13.14
C GLY A 99 0.73 8.41 -11.77
N VAL A 100 -0.37 8.61 -11.06
CA VAL A 100 -0.66 7.98 -9.75
C VAL A 100 -0.56 6.46 -9.81
N LEU A 101 -1.18 5.84 -10.82
CA LEU A 101 -1.13 4.39 -11.05
C LEU A 101 0.28 3.92 -11.44
N TRP A 102 0.97 4.72 -12.25
CA TRP A 102 2.35 4.44 -12.69
C TRP A 102 3.33 4.45 -11.52
N GLU A 103 3.30 5.46 -10.65
CA GLU A 103 4.17 5.53 -9.47
C GLU A 103 3.92 4.31 -8.57
N THR A 104 2.66 3.97 -8.30
CA THR A 104 2.32 2.75 -7.53
C THR A 104 2.91 1.49 -8.17
N THR A 105 2.81 1.37 -9.49
CA THR A 105 3.33 0.22 -10.25
C THR A 105 4.85 0.10 -10.13
N VAL A 106 5.56 1.22 -10.28
CA VAL A 106 7.03 1.26 -10.22
C VAL A 106 7.51 0.98 -8.79
N SER A 107 6.94 1.63 -7.79
CA SER A 107 7.28 1.43 -6.39
C SER A 107 7.07 -0.02 -5.97
N LEU A 108 5.92 -0.61 -6.32
CA LEU A 108 5.64 -1.99 -5.97
C LEU A 108 6.56 -2.98 -6.69
N ALA A 109 6.87 -2.74 -7.96
CA ALA A 109 7.83 -3.56 -8.70
C ALA A 109 9.22 -3.51 -8.07
N ASP A 110 9.70 -2.33 -7.67
CA ASP A 110 10.99 -2.17 -7.00
C ASP A 110 11.04 -2.89 -5.65
N LEU A 111 9.98 -2.75 -4.83
CA LEU A 111 9.87 -3.47 -3.55
C LEU A 111 9.87 -4.99 -3.72
N ILE A 112 9.19 -5.51 -4.74
CA ILE A 112 9.21 -6.95 -5.04
C ILE A 112 10.60 -7.35 -5.50
N LEU A 113 11.14 -6.70 -6.54
CA LEU A 113 12.40 -7.09 -7.19
C LEU A 113 13.64 -6.90 -6.31
N SER A 114 13.57 -6.04 -5.29
CA SER A 114 14.65 -5.88 -4.31
C SER A 114 14.76 -7.04 -3.30
N GLY A 115 13.79 -7.97 -3.27
CA GLY A 115 13.72 -9.05 -2.28
C GLY A 115 13.35 -8.59 -0.87
N LEU A 116 12.95 -7.32 -0.72
CA LEU A 116 12.62 -6.75 0.58
C LEU A 116 11.44 -7.47 1.24
N LEU A 117 10.42 -7.80 0.43
CA LEU A 117 9.23 -8.49 0.91
C LEU A 117 9.53 -9.94 1.31
N ASP A 118 10.52 -10.58 0.70
CA ASP A 118 10.99 -11.92 1.12
C ASP A 118 11.74 -11.86 2.45
N ARG A 119 12.55 -10.81 2.64
CA ARG A 119 13.28 -10.58 3.89
C ARG A 119 12.39 -10.25 5.09
N TYR A 120 11.25 -9.61 4.87
CA TYR A 120 10.32 -9.17 5.94
C TYR A 120 8.91 -9.74 5.75
N PRO A 121 8.74 -11.05 5.99
CA PRO A 121 7.53 -11.74 5.55
C PRO A 121 6.27 -11.45 6.36
N ARG A 122 6.39 -10.81 7.53
CA ARG A 122 5.25 -10.45 8.39
C ARG A 122 4.76 -9.02 8.18
N VAL A 123 5.47 -8.21 7.38
CA VAL A 123 4.99 -6.87 7.00
C VAL A 123 3.71 -7.00 6.19
N LYS A 124 2.66 -6.29 6.62
CA LYS A 124 1.38 -6.23 5.91
C LYS A 124 1.38 -4.98 5.04
N LEU A 125 1.62 -5.12 3.74
CA LEU A 125 1.58 -3.99 2.81
C LEU A 125 0.22 -3.93 2.12
N LEU A 126 -0.55 -2.87 2.37
CA LEU A 126 -1.75 -2.50 1.62
C LEU A 126 -1.35 -1.53 0.50
N VAL A 127 -1.79 -1.76 -0.73
CA VAL A 127 -1.39 -0.97 -1.90
C VAL A 127 -2.56 -0.19 -2.48
N ALA A 128 -2.34 1.08 -2.78
CA ALA A 128 -3.33 1.97 -3.36
C ALA A 128 -3.77 1.56 -4.77
N HIS A 129 -4.99 1.96 -5.14
CA HIS A 129 -5.52 1.93 -6.50
C HIS A 129 -5.38 0.56 -7.16
N GLY A 130 -5.72 -0.49 -6.40
CA GLY A 130 -5.60 -1.88 -6.82
C GLY A 130 -4.18 -2.33 -7.21
N GLY A 131 -3.12 -1.63 -6.78
CA GLY A 131 -1.74 -1.95 -7.17
C GLY A 131 -1.27 -1.30 -8.48
N GLY A 132 -2.01 -0.29 -8.97
CA GLY A 132 -1.72 0.35 -10.24
C GLY A 132 -1.92 -0.63 -11.40
N PHE A 133 -0.93 -0.72 -12.29
CA PHE A 133 -0.93 -1.62 -13.44
C PHE A 133 -0.23 -2.96 -13.16
N LEU A 134 0.40 -3.11 -12.00
CA LEU A 134 1.28 -4.25 -11.74
C LEU A 134 0.54 -5.59 -11.71
N PRO A 135 -0.61 -5.76 -11.00
CA PRO A 135 -1.27 -7.07 -10.94
C PRO A 135 -1.62 -7.63 -12.32
N TYR A 136 -2.07 -6.78 -13.25
CA TYR A 136 -2.34 -7.18 -14.63
C TYR A 136 -1.11 -7.69 -15.39
N GLN A 137 0.08 -7.16 -15.08
CA GLN A 137 1.34 -7.48 -15.78
C GLN A 137 2.30 -8.34 -14.95
N ILE A 138 1.86 -8.94 -13.84
CA ILE A 138 2.75 -9.68 -12.94
C ILE A 138 3.47 -10.85 -13.64
N GLY A 139 2.82 -11.50 -14.61
CA GLY A 139 3.42 -12.56 -15.41
C GLY A 139 4.67 -12.11 -16.18
N ARG A 140 4.80 -10.81 -16.51
CA ARG A 140 6.01 -10.26 -17.13
C ARG A 140 7.21 -10.30 -16.17
N LEU A 141 6.98 -10.02 -14.89
CA LEU A 141 8.02 -10.10 -13.86
C LEU A 141 8.41 -11.56 -13.60
N ASP A 142 7.44 -12.48 -13.59
CA ASP A 142 7.71 -13.92 -13.50
C ASP A 142 8.57 -14.42 -14.67
N GLN A 143 8.27 -13.99 -15.90
CA GLN A 143 9.14 -14.30 -17.05
C GLN A 143 10.55 -13.77 -16.84
N GLY A 144 10.70 -12.52 -16.37
CA GLY A 144 12.00 -11.95 -15.99
C GLY A 144 12.75 -12.80 -14.97
N TYR A 145 12.04 -13.28 -13.92
CA TYR A 145 12.59 -14.19 -12.92
C TYR A 145 13.08 -15.53 -13.52
N GLN A 146 12.37 -16.07 -14.52
CA GLN A 146 12.81 -17.31 -15.18
C GLN A 146 14.05 -17.11 -16.04
N VAL A 147 14.07 -16.05 -16.85
CA VAL A 147 15.06 -15.88 -17.93
C VAL A 147 16.30 -15.08 -17.53
N TRP A 148 16.23 -14.24 -16.49
CA TRP A 148 17.34 -13.39 -16.06
C TRP A 148 17.84 -13.76 -14.66
N PRO A 149 19.04 -14.38 -14.55
CA PRO A 149 19.64 -14.70 -13.25
C PRO A 149 19.77 -13.49 -12.32
N ALA A 150 20.01 -12.29 -12.86
CA ALA A 150 20.11 -11.05 -12.08
C ALA A 150 18.79 -10.65 -11.39
N VAL A 151 17.64 -11.01 -11.98
CA VAL A 151 16.33 -10.81 -11.34
C VAL A 151 16.10 -11.89 -10.29
N ARG A 152 16.41 -13.15 -10.63
CA ARG A 152 16.21 -14.29 -9.71
C ARG A 152 17.08 -14.23 -8.47
N SER A 153 18.31 -13.71 -8.57
CA SER A 153 19.28 -13.77 -7.47
C SER A 153 18.88 -13.01 -6.20
N ALA A 154 17.91 -12.09 -6.30
CA ALA A 154 17.42 -11.31 -5.17
C ALA A 154 16.13 -11.86 -4.55
N LEU A 155 15.52 -12.91 -5.14
CA LEU A 155 14.17 -13.36 -4.82
C LEU A 155 14.15 -14.84 -4.43
N ASP A 156 13.35 -15.17 -3.41
CA ASP A 156 13.18 -16.54 -2.94
C ASP A 156 12.08 -17.27 -3.73
N SER A 157 11.21 -16.52 -4.40
CA SER A 157 10.07 -17.04 -5.16
C SER A 157 9.74 -16.18 -6.38
N PRO A 158 8.95 -16.68 -7.36
CA PRO A 158 8.48 -15.86 -8.46
C PRO A 158 7.72 -14.62 -7.94
N PRO A 159 7.89 -13.43 -8.55
CA PRO A 159 7.19 -12.19 -8.18
C PRO A 159 5.68 -12.34 -7.93
N SER A 160 4.99 -13.19 -8.69
CA SER A 160 3.55 -13.45 -8.47
C SER A 160 3.21 -14.09 -7.13
N ALA A 161 4.13 -14.86 -6.53
CA ALA A 161 3.94 -15.43 -5.20
C ALA A 161 3.83 -14.34 -4.12
N CYS A 162 4.51 -13.20 -4.32
CA CYS A 162 4.44 -12.06 -3.41
C CYS A 162 3.05 -11.40 -3.41
N LEU A 163 2.34 -11.33 -4.55
CA LEU A 163 1.05 -10.63 -4.61
C LEU A 163 0.02 -11.19 -3.62
N ARG A 164 0.02 -12.52 -3.40
CA ARG A 164 -0.90 -13.17 -2.45
C ARG A 164 -0.57 -12.91 -0.97
N ARG A 165 0.53 -12.19 -0.70
CA ARG A 165 0.94 -11.75 0.64
C ARG A 165 0.65 -10.27 0.88
N LEU A 166 0.29 -9.53 -0.16
CA LEU A 166 -0.04 -8.12 -0.09
C LEU A 166 -1.55 -7.93 -0.03
N TRP A 167 -1.97 -6.75 0.41
CA TRP A 167 -3.34 -6.30 0.33
C TRP A 167 -3.45 -5.17 -0.69
N PHE A 168 -4.63 -5.01 -1.25
CA PHE A 168 -4.94 -3.98 -2.24
C PHE A 168 -6.24 -3.30 -1.86
N ASP A 169 -6.38 -2.02 -2.15
CA ASP A 169 -7.71 -1.40 -2.10
C ASP A 169 -8.56 -1.77 -3.33
N SER A 170 -9.88 -1.53 -3.24
CA SER A 170 -10.82 -1.79 -4.33
C SER A 170 -11.00 -0.60 -5.30
N VAL A 171 -10.10 0.38 -5.31
CA VAL A 171 -10.21 1.59 -6.15
C VAL A 171 -9.69 1.28 -7.56
N VAL A 172 -10.52 0.58 -8.35
CA VAL A 172 -10.20 0.15 -9.72
C VAL A 172 -11.30 0.48 -10.76
N TRP A 173 -12.30 1.27 -10.35
CA TRP A 173 -13.40 1.86 -11.14
C TRP A 173 -14.33 0.93 -11.94
N THR A 174 -13.96 -0.31 -12.26
CA THR A 174 -14.80 -1.26 -12.99
C THR A 174 -14.88 -2.60 -12.28
N ARG A 175 -16.02 -3.30 -12.43
CA ARG A 175 -16.22 -4.64 -11.87
C ARG A 175 -15.27 -5.66 -12.49
N GLN A 176 -14.95 -5.52 -13.78
CA GLN A 176 -14.04 -6.41 -14.50
C GLN A 176 -12.62 -6.31 -13.94
N SER A 177 -12.13 -5.08 -13.69
CA SER A 177 -10.83 -4.86 -13.05
C SER A 177 -10.79 -5.40 -11.63
N LEU A 178 -11.88 -5.22 -10.86
CA LEU A 178 -11.98 -5.77 -9.52
C LEU A 178 -11.98 -7.30 -9.53
N GLN A 179 -12.75 -7.93 -10.42
CA GLN A 179 -12.80 -9.38 -10.54
C GLN A 179 -11.42 -9.95 -10.89
N LEU A 180 -10.70 -9.33 -11.83
CA LEU A 180 -9.35 -9.73 -12.17
C LEU A 180 -8.42 -9.67 -10.94
N LEU A 181 -8.49 -8.58 -10.18
CA LEU A 181 -7.68 -8.42 -8.97
C LEU A 181 -8.01 -9.53 -7.95
N LEU A 182 -9.29 -9.79 -7.71
CA LEU A 182 -9.75 -10.87 -6.81
C LEU A 182 -9.30 -12.25 -7.28
N ASP A 183 -9.34 -12.53 -8.58
CA ASP A 183 -8.89 -13.81 -9.13
C ASP A 183 -7.37 -14.00 -8.96
N LEU A 184 -6.59 -12.91 -9.01
CA LEU A 184 -5.14 -12.94 -8.83
C LEU A 184 -4.72 -13.12 -7.37
N VAL A 185 -5.33 -12.36 -6.45
CA VAL A 185 -4.85 -12.24 -5.06
C VAL A 185 -5.75 -12.87 -4.02
N GLY A 186 -7.00 -13.19 -4.38
CA GLY A 186 -8.04 -13.70 -3.50
C GLY A 186 -8.82 -12.59 -2.78
N PRO A 187 -10.08 -12.85 -2.38
CA PRO A 187 -10.93 -11.87 -1.69
C PRO A 187 -10.39 -11.45 -0.32
N GLU A 188 -9.56 -12.30 0.29
CA GLU A 188 -8.87 -12.03 1.56
C GLU A 188 -7.75 -10.99 1.43
N ARG A 189 -7.43 -10.55 0.21
CA ARG A 189 -6.35 -9.60 -0.08
C ARG A 189 -6.85 -8.30 -0.70
N VAL A 190 -8.16 -8.10 -0.78
CA VAL A 190 -8.76 -6.87 -1.31
C VAL A 190 -9.60 -6.22 -0.23
N ALA A 191 -9.25 -5.00 0.18
CA ALA A 191 -9.94 -4.21 1.18
C ALA A 191 -10.77 -3.09 0.51
N PRO A 192 -11.88 -2.64 1.12
CA PRO A 192 -12.70 -1.59 0.53
C PRO A 192 -11.94 -0.26 0.53
N GLY A 193 -11.92 0.40 -0.62
CA GLY A 193 -11.37 1.75 -0.79
C GLY A 193 -12.37 2.66 -1.52
N SER A 194 -12.28 3.96 -1.24
CA SER A 194 -13.06 4.98 -1.96
C SER A 194 -12.20 6.07 -2.59
N ASP A 195 -10.98 6.30 -2.09
CA ASP A 195 -10.19 7.47 -2.45
C ASP A 195 -10.89 8.83 -2.17
N TYR A 196 -11.89 8.84 -1.27
CA TYR A 196 -12.51 10.07 -0.79
C TYR A 196 -11.48 10.93 -0.03
N PRO A 197 -11.42 12.26 -0.24
CA PRO A 197 -12.41 13.12 -0.89
C PRO A 197 -12.07 13.55 -2.34
N PHE A 198 -11.22 12.82 -3.06
CA PHE A 198 -10.77 13.24 -4.39
C PHE A 198 -11.87 13.07 -5.46
N ASP A 199 -11.78 13.85 -6.54
CA ASP A 199 -12.77 13.84 -7.64
C ASP A 199 -12.91 12.47 -8.33
N LEU A 200 -11.83 11.67 -8.32
CA LEU A 200 -11.82 10.31 -8.87
C LEU A 200 -12.29 9.24 -7.88
N SER A 201 -12.83 9.64 -6.73
CA SER A 201 -13.31 8.72 -5.70
C SER A 201 -14.43 7.81 -6.19
N VAL A 202 -14.49 6.62 -5.60
CA VAL A 202 -15.56 5.63 -5.80
C VAL A 202 -16.42 5.61 -4.54
N TRP A 203 -17.64 6.12 -4.65
CA TRP A 203 -18.59 6.16 -3.53
C TRP A 203 -20.00 5.70 -3.93
N PRO A 204 -20.62 4.77 -3.17
CA PRO A 204 -20.00 3.95 -2.12
C PRO A 204 -18.89 3.05 -2.68
N PRO A 205 -17.94 2.56 -1.86
CA PRO A 205 -16.98 1.55 -2.29
C PRO A 205 -17.67 0.37 -2.97
N ILE A 206 -17.06 -0.19 -4.02
CA ILE A 206 -17.59 -1.37 -4.70
C ILE A 206 -17.70 -2.50 -3.66
N GLY A 207 -18.87 -3.17 -3.61
CA GLY A 207 -19.38 -3.98 -2.50
C GLY A 207 -18.63 -5.28 -2.15
N GLU A 208 -17.33 -5.32 -2.31
CA GLU A 208 -16.46 -6.46 -1.98
C GLU A 208 -15.24 -5.96 -1.20
N GLY A 209 -14.78 -6.75 -0.22
CA GLY A 209 -13.53 -6.50 0.50
C GLY A 209 -13.62 -6.46 2.04
N ALA A 210 -14.80 -6.67 2.64
CA ALA A 210 -14.92 -6.79 4.10
C ALA A 210 -13.96 -7.85 4.68
N ARG A 211 -13.87 -8.99 4.00
CA ARG A 211 -12.93 -10.07 4.31
C ARG A 211 -11.47 -9.62 4.26
N GLY A 212 -11.06 -8.94 3.18
CA GLY A 212 -9.71 -8.39 3.09
C GLY A 212 -9.39 -7.34 4.15
N ALA A 213 -10.38 -6.58 4.64
CA ALA A 213 -10.20 -5.69 5.79
C ALA A 213 -10.01 -6.47 7.10
N GLU A 214 -10.77 -7.54 7.31
CA GLU A 214 -10.65 -8.40 8.50
C GLU A 214 -9.28 -9.06 8.58
N THR A 215 -8.81 -9.66 7.48
CA THR A 215 -7.50 -10.31 7.42
C THR A 215 -6.36 -9.31 7.54
N LEU A 216 -6.48 -8.11 6.97
CA LEU A 216 -5.50 -7.04 7.11
C LEU A 216 -5.32 -6.65 8.58
N LEU A 217 -6.43 -6.57 9.31
CA LEU A 217 -6.45 -6.24 10.73
C LEU A 217 -6.15 -7.43 11.65
N GLY A 218 -5.84 -8.61 11.10
CA GLY A 218 -5.55 -9.82 11.87
C GLY A 218 -6.75 -10.39 12.62
N ARG A 219 -7.97 -10.07 12.17
CA ARG A 219 -9.21 -10.64 12.72
C ARG A 219 -9.51 -11.92 11.94
N ALA A 220 -9.83 -13.01 12.65
CA ALA A 220 -10.26 -14.24 11.99
C ALA A 220 -11.57 -13.96 11.22
N PRO A 221 -11.70 -14.48 9.99
CA PRO A 221 -12.94 -14.36 9.23
C PRO A 221 -14.10 -15.14 9.86
#